data_AF-A0A957LS78-F1
#
_entry.id   AF-A0A957LS78-F1
#
_cell.length_a   1.000
_cell.length_b   1.000
_cell.length_c   1.000
_cell.angle_alpha   90.00
_cell.angle_beta   90.00
_cell.angle_gamma   90.00
#
_symmetry.space_group_name_H-M   'P 1'
#
loop_
_entity.id
_entity.type
_entity.pdbx_description
1 polymer ?
#
loop_
_entity_poly.entity_id
_entity_poly.type
_entity_poly.pdbx_seq_one_letter_code
_entity_poly.pdbx_strand_id
1 'polypeptide(L)'
;MSGIQTRRFLLIALAALVIAAWTGVLMRFGMVYGFPFWAQNFGAIRHAHSHLMYFGWVTLGLMALIWHRLPALTGRPLPRGVRWQMAATALMALLSFPAFWANGYGLTQIGPARLPLGSMVAAWNGLTWFVFIGFYVRATRGLPVRPVPVQLWDWALFLLLLASGGAL
;
A
#
# COMPACT_ATOMS: atom_id res chain seq x y z
N MET A 1 -14.91 11.37 -0.20
CA MET A 1 -13.65 11.98 0.31
C MET A 1 -13.53 13.32 -0.41
N SER A 2 -13.14 14.41 0.26
CA SER A 2 -13.08 15.71 -0.44
C SER A 2 -11.97 15.69 -1.50
N GLY A 3 -12.10 16.50 -2.55
CA GLY A 3 -11.06 16.60 -3.60
C GLY A 3 -9.68 16.92 -3.03
N ILE A 4 -9.62 17.76 -1.99
CA ILE A 4 -8.38 18.09 -1.26
C ILE A 4 -7.78 16.84 -0.60
N GLN A 5 -8.59 16.00 0.05
CA GLN A 5 -8.11 14.78 0.70
C GLN A 5 -7.61 13.76 -0.32
N THR A 6 -8.35 13.56 -1.42
CA THR A 6 -7.90 12.71 -2.54
C THR A 6 -6.57 13.18 -3.09
N ARG A 7 -6.42 14.49 -3.37
CA ARG A 7 -5.16 15.05 -3.87
C ARG A 7 -3.99 14.78 -2.91
N ARG A 8 -4.20 14.90 -1.60
CA ARG A 8 -3.16 14.60 -0.60
C ARG A 8 -2.68 13.15 -0.68
N PHE A 9 -3.58 12.18 -0.73
CA PHE A 9 -3.19 10.76 -0.82
C PHE A 9 -2.53 10.42 -2.16
N LEU A 10 -2.97 11.04 -3.26
CA LEU A 10 -2.32 10.89 -4.55
C LEU A 10 -0.91 11.49 -4.57
N LEU A 11 -0.69 12.63 -3.91
CA LEU A 11 0.64 13.22 -3.76
C LEU A 11 1.55 12.33 -2.91
N ILE A 12 1.04 11.72 -1.84
CA ILE A 12 1.79 10.74 -1.05
C ILE A 12 2.16 9.53 -1.93
N ALA A 13 1.23 9.03 -2.73
CA ALA A 13 1.50 7.91 -3.64
C ALA A 13 2.57 8.27 -4.67
N LEU A 14 2.47 9.44 -5.30
CA LEU A 14 3.48 9.93 -6.24
C LEU A 14 4.84 10.11 -5.57
N ALA A 15 4.90 10.61 -4.34
CA ALA A 15 6.15 10.70 -3.59
C ALA A 15 6.74 9.31 -3.32
N ALA A 16 5.92 8.33 -2.96
CA ALA A 16 6.33 6.93 -2.80
C ALA A 16 6.89 6.35 -4.12
N LEU A 17 6.26 6.65 -5.26
CA LEU A 17 6.78 6.26 -6.58
C LEU A 17 8.14 6.88 -6.84
N VAL A 18 8.32 8.19 -6.60
CA VAL A 18 9.59 8.86 -6.85
C VAL A 18 10.71 8.22 -6.02
N ILE A 19 10.46 8.00 -4.72
CA ILE A 19 11.44 7.35 -3.83
C ILE A 19 11.74 5.92 -4.31
N ALA A 20 10.71 5.15 -4.67
CA ALA A 20 10.90 3.79 -5.15
C ALA A 20 11.64 3.75 -6.50
N ALA A 21 11.33 4.65 -7.43
CA ALA A 21 12.01 4.77 -8.72
C ALA A 21 13.50 5.09 -8.54
N TRP A 22 13.83 6.05 -7.66
CA TRP A 22 15.22 6.36 -7.30
C TRP A 22 15.93 5.17 -6.64
N THR A 23 15.21 4.40 -5.82
CA THR A 23 15.75 3.14 -5.25
C THR A 23 16.02 2.12 -6.36
N GLY A 24 15.16 2.05 -7.39
CA GLY A 24 15.38 1.24 -8.58
C GLY A 24 16.62 1.67 -9.37
N VAL A 25 16.83 2.98 -9.53
CA VAL A 25 18.05 3.55 -10.13
C VAL A 25 19.29 3.18 -9.31
N LEU A 26 19.24 3.33 -7.98
CA LEU A 26 20.32 2.92 -7.08
C LEU A 26 20.65 1.43 -7.22
N MET A 27 19.64 0.56 -7.26
CA MET A 27 19.84 -0.88 -7.46
C MET A 27 20.50 -1.17 -8.80
N ARG A 28 20.07 -0.51 -9.88
CA ARG A 28 20.68 -0.67 -11.21
C ARG A 28 22.13 -0.18 -11.23
N PHE A 29 22.39 0.97 -10.63
CA PHE A 29 23.75 1.49 -10.46
C PHE A 29 24.62 0.51 -9.68
N GLY A 30 24.16 0.04 -8.51
CA GLY A 30 24.94 -0.84 -7.65
C GLY A 30 25.22 -2.22 -8.24
N MET A 31 24.33 -2.74 -9.10
CA MET A 31 24.58 -3.97 -9.85
C MET A 31 25.69 -3.82 -10.92
N VAL A 32 25.90 -2.61 -11.46
CA VAL A 32 26.89 -2.37 -12.52
C VAL A 32 28.23 -1.89 -11.95
N TYR A 33 28.18 -0.97 -10.99
CA TYR A 33 29.35 -0.24 -10.47
C TYR A 33 29.72 -0.61 -9.03
N GLY A 34 28.96 -1.50 -8.38
CA GLY A 34 29.11 -1.85 -6.97
C GLY A 34 28.26 -0.97 -6.06
N PHE A 35 27.82 -1.54 -4.93
CA PHE A 35 27.00 -0.82 -3.95
C PHE A 35 27.86 0.01 -2.99
N PRO A 36 27.43 1.23 -2.62
CA PRO A 36 28.05 1.95 -1.51
C PRO A 36 27.85 1.18 -0.20
N PHE A 37 28.70 1.45 0.80
CA PHE A 37 28.71 0.70 2.07
C PHE A 37 27.33 0.65 2.78
N TRP A 38 26.56 1.73 2.70
CA TRP A 38 25.23 1.85 3.31
C TRP A 38 24.12 1.11 2.53
N ALA A 39 24.44 0.57 1.35
CA ALA A 39 23.50 -0.10 0.45
C ALA A 39 23.90 -1.54 0.08
N GLN A 40 24.79 -2.18 0.84
CA GLN A 40 25.31 -3.51 0.48
C GLN A 40 24.27 -4.62 0.59
N ASN A 41 23.23 -4.45 1.42
CA ASN A 41 22.16 -5.43 1.55
C ASN A 41 21.14 -5.29 0.40
N PHE A 42 21.54 -5.74 -0.80
CA PHE A 42 20.71 -5.69 -2.00
C PHE A 42 19.33 -6.33 -1.80
N GLY A 43 19.26 -7.45 -1.08
CA GLY A 43 17.99 -8.13 -0.78
C GLY A 43 17.02 -7.24 -0.01
N ALA A 44 17.50 -6.60 1.06
CA ALA A 44 16.70 -5.67 1.87
C ALA A 44 16.24 -4.45 1.07
N ILE A 45 17.13 -3.85 0.28
CA ILE A 45 16.80 -2.70 -0.58
C ILE A 45 15.76 -3.07 -1.63
N ARG A 46 15.88 -4.26 -2.23
CA ARG A 46 14.89 -4.77 -3.19
C ARG A 46 13.52 -4.94 -2.53
N HIS A 47 13.46 -5.42 -1.29
CA HIS A 47 12.22 -5.48 -0.52
C HIS A 47 11.66 -4.09 -0.23
N ALA A 48 12.48 -3.14 0.22
CA ALA A 48 12.04 -1.76 0.46
C ALA A 48 11.47 -1.12 -0.81
N HIS A 49 12.15 -1.28 -1.95
CA HIS A 49 11.69 -0.83 -3.25
C HIS A 49 10.34 -1.44 -3.63
N SER A 50 10.21 -2.77 -3.62
CA SER A 50 9.00 -3.44 -4.10
C SER A 50 7.80 -3.19 -3.19
N HIS A 51 7.99 -3.13 -1.87
CA HIS A 51 6.91 -2.85 -0.93
C HIS A 51 6.47 -1.39 -1.01
N LEU A 52 7.38 -0.44 -1.19
CA LEU A 52 6.99 0.96 -1.40
C LEU A 52 6.26 1.16 -2.74
N MET A 53 6.69 0.48 -3.82
CA MET A 53 5.98 0.46 -5.10
C MET A 53 4.56 -0.10 -4.95
N TYR A 54 4.42 -1.21 -4.24
CA TYR A 54 3.14 -1.89 -4.13
C TYR A 54 2.20 -1.17 -3.15
N PHE A 55 2.64 -0.93 -1.92
CA PHE A 55 1.81 -0.36 -0.86
C PHE A 55 1.63 1.15 -1.02
N GLY A 56 2.73 1.88 -1.22
CA GLY A 56 2.77 3.33 -1.19
C GLY A 56 2.33 3.95 -2.50
N TRP A 57 2.73 3.38 -3.63
CA TRP A 57 2.35 3.88 -4.96
C TRP A 57 1.03 3.27 -5.45
N VAL A 58 1.05 2.02 -5.91
CA VAL A 58 -0.10 1.45 -6.66
C VAL A 58 -1.34 1.33 -5.78
N THR A 59 -1.24 0.65 -4.63
CA THR A 59 -2.40 0.35 -3.80
C THR A 59 -3.02 1.61 -3.19
N LEU A 60 -2.20 2.48 -2.57
CA LEU A 60 -2.69 3.74 -2.00
C LEU A 60 -3.31 4.65 -3.08
N GLY A 61 -2.67 4.75 -4.26
CA GLY A 61 -3.18 5.51 -5.39
C GLY A 61 -4.53 5.01 -5.88
N LEU A 62 -4.66 3.70 -6.08
CA LEU A 62 -5.92 3.08 -6.49
C LEU A 62 -7.02 3.26 -5.44
N MET A 63 -6.74 3.06 -4.16
CA MET A 63 -7.72 3.30 -3.09
C MET A 63 -8.20 4.75 -3.08
N ALA A 64 -7.29 5.73 -3.25
CA ALA A 64 -7.65 7.14 -3.31
C ALA A 64 -8.58 7.45 -4.50
N LEU A 65 -8.30 6.86 -5.67
CA LEU A 65 -9.13 7.02 -6.87
C LEU A 65 -10.49 6.33 -6.73
N ILE A 66 -10.54 5.12 -6.18
CA ILE A 66 -11.78 4.40 -5.90
C ILE A 66 -12.65 5.23 -4.96
N TRP A 67 -12.10 5.68 -3.82
CA TRP A 67 -12.87 6.51 -2.88
C TRP A 67 -13.30 7.85 -3.43
N HIS A 68 -12.57 8.41 -4.38
CA HIS A 68 -12.97 9.62 -5.07
C HIS A 68 -14.16 9.38 -6.01
N ARG A 69 -14.15 8.28 -6.78
CA ARG A 69 -15.15 7.98 -7.80
C ARG A 69 -16.40 7.31 -7.26
N LEU A 70 -16.29 6.57 -6.16
CA LEU A 70 -17.37 5.74 -5.64
C LEU A 70 -18.68 6.50 -5.33
N PRO A 71 -18.67 7.71 -4.76
CA PRO A 71 -19.92 8.45 -4.52
C PRO A 71 -20.67 8.79 -5.79
N ALA A 72 -19.95 9.16 -6.87
CA ALA A 72 -20.57 9.47 -8.16
C ALA A 72 -21.16 8.22 -8.83
N LEU A 73 -20.59 7.04 -8.58
CA LEU A 73 -21.06 5.77 -9.14
C LEU A 73 -22.21 5.14 -8.34
N THR A 74 -22.29 5.42 -7.04
CA THR A 74 -23.27 4.79 -6.14
C THR A 74 -24.39 5.72 -5.71
N GLY A 75 -24.24 7.04 -5.88
CA GLY A 75 -25.13 8.05 -5.34
C GLY A 75 -25.12 8.15 -3.82
N ARG A 76 -24.15 7.49 -3.15
CA ARG A 76 -24.10 7.36 -1.69
C ARG A 76 -22.87 8.07 -1.11
N PRO A 77 -22.98 8.66 0.09
CA PRO A 77 -21.81 9.17 0.79
C PRO A 77 -20.88 8.03 1.21
N LEU A 78 -19.60 8.37 1.41
CA LEU A 78 -18.62 7.39 1.90
C LEU A 78 -18.88 7.00 3.37
N PRO A 79 -18.53 5.77 3.78
CA PRO A 79 -18.56 5.37 5.18
C PRO A 79 -17.73 6.30 6.08
N ARG A 80 -18.21 6.51 7.31
CA ARG A 80 -17.40 7.15 8.36
C ARG A 80 -16.17 6.29 8.63
N GLY A 81 -14.99 6.90 8.62
CA GLY A 81 -13.72 6.19 8.85
C GLY A 81 -12.84 6.00 7.62
N VAL A 82 -13.33 6.24 6.39
CA VAL A 82 -12.49 6.16 5.17
C VAL A 82 -11.21 7.01 5.28
N ARG A 83 -11.30 8.22 5.85
CA ARG A 83 -10.12 9.06 6.08
C ARG A 83 -9.08 8.39 6.98
N TRP A 84 -9.52 7.74 8.06
CA TRP A 84 -8.63 7.08 9.01
C TRP A 84 -8.03 5.81 8.42
N GLN A 85 -8.83 5.03 7.68
CA GLN A 85 -8.32 3.89 6.91
C GLN A 85 -7.22 4.34 5.94
N MET A 86 -7.48 5.38 5.13
CA MET A 86 -6.48 5.90 4.18
C MET A 86 -5.23 6.44 4.87
N ALA A 87 -5.38 7.12 6.01
CA ALA A 87 -4.24 7.60 6.79
C ALA A 87 -3.40 6.45 7.35
N ALA A 88 -4.04 5.40 7.89
CA ALA A 88 -3.35 4.21 8.37
C ALA A 88 -2.63 3.47 7.23
N THR A 89 -3.29 3.29 6.07
CA THR A 89 -2.67 2.68 4.89
C THR A 89 -1.46 3.47 4.42
N ALA A 90 -1.58 4.81 4.32
CA ALA A 90 -0.47 5.68 3.92
C ALA A 90 0.70 5.61 4.92
N LEU A 91 0.41 5.68 6.22
CA LEU A 91 1.44 5.60 7.26
C LEU A 91 2.19 4.27 7.20
N MET A 92 1.48 3.14 7.19
CA MET A 92 2.10 1.82 7.12
C MET A 92 2.86 1.62 5.80
N ALA A 93 2.36 2.15 4.69
CA ALA A 93 3.05 2.07 3.40
C ALA A 93 4.38 2.84 3.42
N LEU A 94 4.39 4.05 3.97
CA LEU A 94 5.63 4.84 4.09
C LEU A 94 6.61 4.22 5.08
N LEU A 95 6.13 3.69 6.22
CA LEU A 95 6.97 2.99 7.19
C LEU A 95 7.56 1.69 6.66
N SER A 96 6.94 1.07 5.64
CA SER A 96 7.47 -0.15 5.05
C SER A 96 8.86 0.06 4.45
N PHE A 97 9.12 1.24 3.88
CA PHE A 97 10.40 1.54 3.25
C PHE A 97 11.59 1.46 4.25
N PRO A 98 11.64 2.26 5.33
CA PRO A 98 12.72 2.15 6.31
C PRO A 98 12.71 0.81 7.06
N ALA A 99 11.55 0.18 7.28
CA ALA A 99 11.47 -1.10 7.96
C ALA A 99 12.13 -2.24 7.15
N PHE A 100 11.94 -2.26 5.82
CA PHE A 100 12.59 -3.23 4.95
C PHE A 100 14.03 -2.86 4.59
N TRP A 101 14.40 -1.58 4.60
CA TRP A 101 15.72 -1.12 4.14
C TRP A 101 16.90 -1.81 4.85
N ALA A 102 16.81 -1.96 6.17
CA ALA A 102 17.92 -2.49 6.96
C ALA A 102 18.10 -4.01 6.79
N ASN A 103 17.01 -4.77 6.94
CA ASN A 103 17.08 -6.22 7.10
C ASN A 103 16.13 -7.01 6.18
N GLY A 104 15.35 -6.35 5.33
CA GLY A 104 14.34 -7.05 4.54
C GLY A 104 13.32 -7.76 5.46
N TYR A 105 13.16 -9.07 5.27
CA TYR A 105 12.37 -9.94 6.15
C TYR A 105 13.14 -10.43 7.39
N GLY A 106 14.43 -10.10 7.51
CA GLY A 106 15.27 -10.46 8.65
C GLY A 106 14.90 -9.72 9.93
N LEU A 107 15.52 -10.15 11.02
CA LEU A 107 15.32 -9.55 12.34
C LEU A 107 16.14 -8.26 12.47
N THR A 108 15.49 -7.21 12.96
CA THR A 108 16.14 -5.95 13.35
C THR A 108 16.32 -5.93 14.86
N GLN A 109 17.54 -5.65 15.33
CA GLN A 109 17.82 -5.49 16.75
C GLN A 109 17.27 -4.14 17.24
N ILE A 110 16.40 -4.16 18.24
CA ILE A 110 15.90 -2.98 18.95
C ILE A 110 16.13 -3.19 20.44
N GLY A 111 17.15 -2.52 20.99
CA GLY A 111 17.58 -2.75 22.38
C GLY A 111 17.93 -4.23 22.60
N PRO A 112 17.33 -4.93 23.58
CA PRO A 112 17.57 -6.36 23.79
C PRO A 112 16.77 -7.28 22.84
N ALA A 113 15.77 -6.75 22.13
CA ALA A 113 14.85 -7.55 21.32
C ALA A 113 15.28 -7.65 19.85
N ARG A 114 14.85 -8.73 19.17
CA ARG A 114 14.99 -8.95 17.73
C ARG A 114 13.62 -9.07 17.09
N LEU A 115 13.26 -8.11 16.25
CA LEU A 115 11.91 -8.00 15.69
C LEU A 115 11.93 -7.98 14.16
N PRO A 116 11.03 -8.70 13.47
CA PRO A 116 10.93 -8.69 12.01
C PRO A 116 10.14 -7.47 11.52
N LEU A 117 10.73 -6.27 11.64
CA LEU A 117 10.03 -5.00 11.40
C LEU A 117 9.37 -4.91 10.02
N GLY A 118 10.07 -5.34 8.96
CA GLY A 118 9.51 -5.38 7.60
C GLY A 118 8.21 -6.20 7.55
N SER A 119 8.24 -7.42 8.08
CA SER A 119 7.07 -8.31 8.16
C SER A 119 5.94 -7.71 8.99
N MET A 120 6.25 -7.10 10.14
CA MET A 120 5.24 -6.48 11.02
C MET A 120 4.52 -5.33 10.31
N VAL A 121 5.28 -4.42 9.69
CA VAL A 121 4.69 -3.28 8.97
C VAL A 121 3.91 -3.74 7.74
N ALA A 122 4.41 -4.74 7.01
CA ALA A 122 3.70 -5.32 5.88
C ALA A 122 2.37 -5.98 6.29
N ALA A 123 2.37 -6.75 7.39
CA ALA A 123 1.16 -7.35 7.93
C ALA A 123 0.14 -6.28 8.35
N TRP A 124 0.57 -5.23 9.04
CA TRP A 124 -0.30 -4.09 9.39
C TRP A 124 -0.80 -3.34 8.17
N ASN A 125 0.01 -3.16 7.13
CA ASN A 125 -0.46 -2.58 5.87
C ASN A 125 -1.57 -3.46 5.25
N GLY A 126 -1.35 -4.78 5.17
CA GLY A 126 -2.35 -5.74 4.69
C GLY A 126 -3.66 -5.69 5.47
N LEU A 127 -3.62 -5.57 6.81
CA LEU A 127 -4.82 -5.37 7.62
C LEU A 127 -5.65 -4.16 7.19
N THR A 128 -5.00 -3.05 6.81
CA THR A 128 -5.72 -1.88 6.32
C THR A 128 -6.46 -2.13 5.02
N TRP A 129 -6.05 -3.13 4.21
CA TRP A 129 -6.73 -3.50 2.97
C TRP A 129 -8.00 -4.27 3.26
N PHE A 130 -8.02 -5.14 4.26
CA PHE A 130 -9.25 -5.78 4.71
C PHE A 130 -10.25 -4.77 5.27
N VAL A 131 -9.77 -3.74 5.99
CA VAL A 131 -10.62 -2.61 6.41
C VAL A 131 -11.17 -1.84 5.20
N PHE A 132 -10.34 -1.58 4.19
CA PHE A 132 -10.77 -0.98 2.92
C PHE A 132 -11.87 -1.81 2.25
N ILE A 133 -11.68 -3.13 2.13
CA ILE A 133 -12.67 -4.06 1.55
C ILE A 133 -13.98 -4.00 2.33
N GLY A 134 -13.92 -4.04 3.67
CA GLY A 134 -15.13 -3.95 4.52
C GLY A 134 -15.91 -2.66 4.28
N PHE A 135 -15.23 -1.52 4.20
CA PHE A 135 -15.87 -0.24 3.85
C PHE A 135 -16.38 -0.21 2.41
N TYR A 136 -15.64 -0.79 1.47
CA TYR A 136 -16.01 -0.82 0.06
C TYR A 136 -17.30 -1.62 -0.12
N VAL A 137 -17.36 -2.82 0.45
CA VAL A 137 -18.56 -3.68 0.43
C VAL A 137 -19.74 -2.96 1.09
N ARG A 138 -19.54 -2.29 2.23
CA ARG A 138 -20.61 -1.50 2.86
C ARG A 138 -21.13 -0.40 1.94
N ALA A 139 -20.25 0.27 1.19
CA ALA A 139 -20.62 1.35 0.28
C ALA A 139 -21.32 0.86 -1.01
N THR A 140 -21.02 -0.36 -1.47
CA THR A 140 -21.56 -0.93 -2.72
C THR A 140 -22.67 -1.96 -2.52
N ARG A 141 -22.95 -2.40 -1.29
CA ARG A 141 -24.00 -3.39 -1.00
C ARG A 141 -25.38 -2.85 -1.37
N GLY A 142 -26.18 -3.66 -2.07
CA GLY A 142 -27.56 -3.31 -2.44
C GLY A 142 -27.65 -2.19 -3.47
N LEU A 143 -26.68 -2.09 -4.39
CA LEU A 143 -26.85 -1.30 -5.61
C LEU A 143 -27.85 -2.01 -6.53
N PRO A 144 -28.86 -1.30 -7.09
CA PRO A 144 -29.83 -1.90 -8.00
C PRO A 144 -29.18 -2.30 -9.33
N VAL A 145 -28.20 -1.52 -9.80
CA VAL A 145 -27.38 -1.80 -10.98
C VAL A 145 -25.92 -1.60 -10.58
N ARG A 146 -25.06 -2.58 -10.89
CA ARG A 146 -23.61 -2.47 -10.68
C ARG A 146 -22.94 -1.95 -11.95
N PRO A 147 -22.43 -0.70 -11.98
CA PRO A 147 -21.75 -0.18 -13.15
C PRO A 147 -20.43 -0.93 -13.38
N VAL A 148 -19.95 -0.98 -14.63
CA VAL A 148 -18.74 -1.74 -15.03
C VAL A 148 -17.52 -1.47 -14.13
N PRO A 149 -17.18 -0.21 -13.75
CA PRO A 149 -16.05 0.04 -12.86
C PRO A 149 -16.17 -0.66 -11.51
N VAL A 150 -17.38 -0.71 -10.94
CA VAL A 150 -17.65 -1.40 -9.66
C VAL A 150 -17.48 -2.91 -9.83
N GLN A 151 -17.92 -3.49 -10.94
CA GLN A 151 -17.72 -4.93 -11.21
C GLN A 151 -16.23 -5.28 -11.33
N LEU A 152 -15.44 -4.46 -12.02
CA LEU A 152 -13.99 -4.66 -12.13
C LEU A 152 -13.30 -4.58 -10.77
N TRP A 153 -13.71 -3.63 -9.92
CA TRP A 153 -13.21 -3.54 -8.55
C TRP A 153 -13.67 -4.71 -7.69
N ASP A 154 -14.91 -5.17 -7.81
CA ASP A 154 -15.42 -6.35 -7.11
C ASP A 154 -14.55 -7.58 -7.41
N TRP A 155 -14.25 -7.82 -8.69
CA TRP A 155 -13.36 -8.92 -9.10
C TRP A 155 -11.93 -8.73 -8.60
N ALA A 156 -11.38 -7.54 -8.67
CA ALA A 156 -10.05 -7.26 -8.14
C ALA A 156 -9.96 -7.55 -6.63
N LEU A 157 -10.99 -7.16 -5.86
CA LEU A 157 -11.03 -7.40 -4.42
C LEU A 157 -11.31 -8.87 -4.08
N PHE A 158 -12.14 -9.55 -4.87
CA PHE A 158 -12.33 -11.00 -4.75
C PHE A 158 -11.01 -11.76 -4.97
N LEU A 159 -10.28 -11.43 -6.04
CA LEU A 159 -8.98 -12.04 -6.33
C LEU A 159 -7.95 -11.73 -5.24
N LEU A 160 -7.97 -10.52 -4.67
CA LEU A 160 -7.14 -10.17 -3.52
C LEU A 160 -7.47 -11.02 -2.28
N LEU A 161 -8.76 -11.22 -1.97
CA LEU A 161 -9.18 -12.08 -0.86
C LEU A 161 -8.79 -13.54 -1.10
N LEU A 162 -9.00 -14.04 -2.32
CA LEU A 162 -8.62 -15.40 -2.71
C LEU A 162 -7.11 -15.61 -2.57
N ALA A 163 -6.31 -14.67 -3.07
CA ALA A 163 -4.85 -14.70 -2.93
C ALA A 163 -4.41 -14.63 -1.46
N SER A 164 -5.14 -13.89 -0.62
CA SER A 164 -4.87 -13.81 0.82
C SER A 164 -5.24 -15.10 1.56
N GLY A 165 -6.23 -15.85 1.06
CA GLY A 165 -6.63 -17.14 1.63
C GLY A 165 -5.57 -18.23 1.48
N GLY A 166 -4.73 -18.17 0.44
CA GLY A 166 -3.56 -19.07 0.31
C GLY A 166 -2.38 -18.73 1.24
N ALA A 167 -2.47 -17.63 1.99
CA ALA A 167 -1.49 -17.22 2.98
C ALA A 167 -1.88 -17.60 4.43
N LEU A 168 -3.06 -18.21 4.62
CA LEU A 168 -3.55 -18.82 5.87
C LEU A 168 -3.33 -20.32 5.84
#